data_AF-A0A0R2PW05-F1
#
_entry.id   AF-A0A0R2PW05-F1
#
_cell.length_a   1.000
_cell.length_b   1.000
_cell.length_c   1.000
_cell.angle_alpha   90.00
_cell.angle_beta   90.00
_cell.angle_gamma   90.00
#
_symmetry.space_group_name_H-M   'P 1'
#
loop_
_entity.id
_entity.type
_entity.pdbx_description
1 polymer ?
#
loop_
_entity_poly.entity_id
_entity_poly.type
_entity_poly.pdbx_seq_one_letter_code
_entity_poly.pdbx_strand_id
1 'polypeptide(L)'
;MRAIFSLYEDAVSTMELRHINYKERDDVLPIAFSLFHIVNMIDASLMLLNGKPPLWNDEWAARVGPAIADHGKHRTVEEMVHQQIGDYAAFTDYMSQVFNRVESWLVELSPADLSRVIFAKPYPPQIATTFSARVGGDVGITVLDGLECWIYQHALRHMGEIEYARHLVGLRGMTS
;
A
#
# COMPACT_ATOMS: atom_id res chain seq x y z
N MET A 1 4.90 -0.46 -12.95
CA MET A 1 4.51 -1.05 -11.64
C MET A 1 5.06 -2.45 -11.43
N ARG A 2 5.11 -3.32 -12.45
CA ARG A 2 5.60 -4.71 -12.34
C ARG A 2 6.81 -4.93 -11.44
N ALA A 3 7.88 -4.15 -11.61
CA ALA A 3 9.11 -4.30 -10.81
C ALA A 3 8.89 -4.08 -9.30
N ILE A 4 8.07 -3.11 -8.89
CA ILE A 4 7.78 -2.93 -7.46
C ILE A 4 6.85 -4.03 -6.95
N PHE A 5 5.86 -4.47 -7.74
CA PHE A 5 4.95 -5.54 -7.34
C PHE A 5 5.65 -6.90 -7.22
N SER A 6 6.62 -7.21 -8.09
CA SER A 6 7.44 -8.42 -7.94
C SER A 6 8.23 -8.44 -6.65
N LEU A 7 8.71 -7.29 -6.14
CA LEU A 7 9.38 -7.23 -4.83
C LEU A 7 8.43 -7.60 -3.68
N TYR A 8 7.16 -7.23 -3.76
CA TYR A 8 6.16 -7.63 -2.76
C TYR A 8 5.81 -9.11 -2.86
N GLU A 9 5.75 -9.66 -4.07
CA GLU A 9 5.57 -11.10 -4.31
C GLU A 9 6.75 -11.91 -3.75
N ASP A 10 7.99 -11.45 -3.97
CA ASP A 10 9.20 -12.02 -3.37
C ASP A 10 9.19 -11.90 -1.84
N ALA A 11 8.72 -10.76 -1.32
CA ALA A 11 8.58 -10.54 0.13
C ALA A 11 7.65 -11.59 0.74
N VAL A 12 6.46 -11.78 0.17
CA VAL A 12 5.47 -12.70 0.74
C VAL A 12 5.77 -14.17 0.47
N SER A 13 6.55 -14.49 -0.55
CA SER A 13 6.99 -15.88 -0.82
C SER A 13 8.15 -16.32 0.07
N THR A 14 8.91 -15.38 0.64
CA THR A 14 10.08 -15.65 1.49
C THR A 14 9.85 -15.37 2.97
N MET A 15 8.68 -14.82 3.34
CA MET A 15 8.25 -14.66 4.72
C MET A 15 7.17 -15.68 5.08
N GLU A 16 6.87 -15.77 6.37
CA GLU A 16 5.82 -16.61 6.92
C GLU A 16 5.03 -15.79 7.92
N LEU A 17 3.86 -16.28 8.33
CA LEU A 17 2.98 -15.59 9.27
C LEU A 17 3.71 -15.16 10.56
N ARG A 18 4.60 -16.02 11.10
CA ARG A 18 5.40 -15.68 12.28
C ARG A 18 6.39 -14.54 12.05
N HIS A 19 6.91 -14.39 10.83
CA HIS A 19 7.86 -13.33 10.49
C HIS A 19 7.13 -11.99 10.41
N ILE A 20 5.98 -11.95 9.72
CA ILE A 20 5.28 -10.69 9.49
C ILE A 20 4.59 -10.14 10.74
N ASN A 21 4.11 -11.02 11.61
CA ASN A 21 3.42 -10.65 12.85
C ASN A 21 4.39 -10.52 14.04
N TYR A 22 5.70 -10.72 13.83
CA TYR A 22 6.69 -10.52 14.88
C TYR A 22 6.71 -9.04 15.30
N LYS A 23 6.63 -8.83 16.61
CA LYS A 23 6.78 -7.53 17.25
C LYS A 23 8.13 -7.49 17.94
N GLU A 24 9.03 -6.63 17.47
CA GLU A 24 10.36 -6.53 18.06
C GLU A 24 10.28 -5.96 19.49
N ARG A 25 9.59 -4.82 19.66
CA ARG A 25 9.37 -4.13 20.94
C ARG A 25 8.10 -3.28 20.89
N ASP A 26 7.73 -2.68 22.01
CA ASP A 26 6.38 -2.16 22.20
C ASP A 26 5.93 -1.09 21.20
N ASP A 27 6.82 -0.16 20.85
CA ASP A 27 6.52 0.99 19.99
C ASP A 27 6.94 0.79 18.53
N VAL A 28 7.20 -0.47 18.13
CA VAL A 28 7.64 -0.80 16.76
C VAL A 28 6.50 -1.49 16.02
N LEU A 29 6.17 -0.93 14.86
CA LEU A 29 5.20 -1.50 13.95
C LEU A 29 5.71 -2.85 13.40
N PRO A 30 4.87 -3.89 13.36
CA PRO A 30 5.23 -5.17 12.74
C PRO A 30 5.24 -5.04 11.21
N ILE A 31 5.92 -5.95 10.51
CA ILE A 31 5.92 -6.01 9.03
C ILE A 31 4.49 -6.14 8.49
N ALA A 32 3.60 -6.81 9.23
CA ALA A 32 2.18 -6.91 8.91
C ALA A 32 1.51 -5.54 8.73
N PHE A 33 1.95 -4.50 9.46
CA PHE A 33 1.49 -3.14 9.24
C PHE A 33 1.88 -2.64 7.85
N SER A 34 3.17 -2.63 7.51
CA SER A 34 3.63 -2.09 6.23
C SER A 34 3.02 -2.86 5.05
N LEU A 35 2.89 -4.19 5.15
CA LEU A 35 2.23 -5.03 4.15
C LEU A 35 0.74 -4.69 4.00
N PHE A 36 -0.02 -4.70 5.10
CA PHE A 36 -1.46 -4.45 5.04
C PHE A 36 -1.76 -3.02 4.58
N HIS A 37 -1.05 -2.04 5.16
CA HIS A 37 -1.18 -0.62 4.86
C HIS A 37 -1.01 -0.36 3.37
N ILE A 38 0.11 -0.78 2.78
CA ILE A 38 0.40 -0.42 1.40
C ILE A 38 -0.56 -1.08 0.40
N VAL A 39 -0.89 -2.36 0.59
CA VAL A 39 -1.81 -3.06 -0.31
C VAL A 39 -3.20 -2.43 -0.25
N ASN A 40 -3.69 -2.12 0.95
CA ASN A 40 -4.98 -1.44 1.13
C ASN A 40 -4.96 -0.01 0.56
N MET A 41 -3.87 0.72 0.76
CA MET A 41 -3.70 2.06 0.20
C MET A 41 -3.63 2.07 -1.32
N ILE A 42 -3.01 1.07 -1.96
CA ILE A 42 -3.02 0.93 -3.42
C ILE A 42 -4.44 0.69 -3.92
N ASP A 43 -5.19 -0.21 -3.28
CA ASP A 43 -6.58 -0.51 -3.63
C ASP A 43 -7.49 0.71 -3.51
N ALA A 44 -7.42 1.42 -2.37
CA ALA A 44 -8.16 2.66 -2.15
C ALA A 44 -7.74 3.78 -3.12
N SER A 45 -6.45 3.90 -3.44
CA SER A 45 -5.95 4.91 -4.39
C SER A 45 -6.42 4.62 -5.80
N LEU A 46 -6.59 3.34 -6.18
CA LEU A 46 -7.09 2.95 -7.48
C LEU A 46 -8.51 3.49 -7.73
N MET A 47 -9.35 3.54 -6.69
CA MET A 47 -10.68 4.17 -6.78
C MET A 47 -10.59 5.65 -7.14
N LEU A 48 -9.66 6.41 -6.54
CA LEU A 48 -9.46 7.82 -6.90
C LEU A 48 -8.94 7.98 -8.33
N LEU A 49 -8.16 7.00 -8.80
CA LEU A 49 -7.54 7.03 -10.11
C LEU A 49 -8.50 6.64 -11.24
N ASN A 50 -9.37 5.65 -11.06
CA ASN A 50 -10.22 5.11 -12.12
C ASN A 50 -11.72 5.03 -11.80
N GLY A 51 -12.14 5.45 -10.61
CA GLY A 51 -13.54 5.47 -10.18
C GLY A 51 -14.14 4.12 -9.83
N LYS A 52 -13.40 3.01 -9.96
CA LYS A 52 -13.89 1.66 -9.60
C LYS A 52 -13.74 1.46 -8.09
N PRO A 53 -14.73 0.87 -7.40
CA PRO A 53 -14.64 0.64 -5.97
C PRO A 53 -13.44 -0.27 -5.60
N PRO A 54 -12.86 -0.10 -4.41
CA PRO A 54 -11.81 -0.98 -3.90
C PRO A 54 -12.31 -2.43 -3.80
N LEU A 55 -11.38 -3.38 -3.83
CA LEU A 55 -11.66 -4.78 -3.50
C LEU A 55 -11.97 -4.94 -2.01
N TRP A 56 -11.27 -4.21 -1.14
CA TRP A 56 -11.42 -4.34 0.31
C TRP A 56 -12.87 -4.08 0.76
N ASN A 57 -13.45 -5.08 1.42
CA ASN A 57 -14.82 -5.08 1.95
C ASN A 57 -14.93 -6.07 3.14
N ASP A 58 -16.13 -6.23 3.70
CA ASP A 58 -16.36 -7.12 4.85
C ASP A 58 -16.01 -8.59 4.57
N GLU A 59 -16.17 -9.06 3.33
CA GLU A 59 -15.81 -10.42 2.93
C GLU A 59 -14.29 -10.61 2.98
N TRP A 60 -13.51 -9.68 2.42
CA TRP A 60 -12.05 -9.70 2.51
C TRP A 60 -11.56 -9.51 3.93
N ALA A 61 -12.20 -8.65 4.73
CA ALA A 61 -11.87 -8.48 6.14
C ALA A 61 -12.06 -9.79 6.92
N ALA A 62 -13.15 -10.51 6.68
CA ALA A 62 -13.40 -11.81 7.29
C ALA A 62 -12.40 -12.88 6.85
N ARG A 63 -12.02 -12.89 5.56
CA ARG A 63 -11.04 -13.85 5.01
C ARG A 63 -9.62 -13.60 5.51
N VAL A 64 -9.15 -12.36 5.46
CA VAL A 64 -7.78 -11.98 5.87
C VAL A 64 -7.64 -11.97 7.40
N GLY A 65 -8.71 -11.62 8.11
CA GLY A 65 -8.73 -11.53 9.57
C GLY A 65 -7.65 -10.62 10.15
N PRO A 66 -7.50 -9.36 9.68
CA PRO A 66 -6.51 -8.47 10.27
C PRO A 66 -6.93 -8.08 11.70
N ALA A 67 -5.97 -7.93 12.61
CA ALA A 67 -6.26 -7.47 13.98
C ALA A 67 -6.89 -6.08 14.01
N ILE A 68 -6.52 -5.23 13.05
CA ILE A 68 -7.11 -3.90 12.83
C ILE A 68 -7.56 -3.86 11.37
N ALA A 69 -8.87 -3.74 11.14
CA ALA A 69 -9.47 -3.69 9.81
C ALA A 69 -9.50 -2.25 9.24
N ASP A 70 -8.37 -1.56 9.31
CA ASP A 70 -8.21 -0.16 8.90
C ASP A 70 -6.81 0.00 8.28
N HIS A 71 -6.69 0.73 7.16
CA HIS A 71 -5.38 0.93 6.53
C HIS A 71 -4.44 1.78 7.38
N GLY A 72 -4.89 2.49 8.41
CA GLY A 72 -4.01 3.13 9.39
C GLY A 72 -3.53 4.54 9.02
N LYS A 73 -3.93 5.09 7.86
CA LYS A 73 -3.51 6.45 7.42
C LYS A 73 -3.91 7.55 8.41
N HIS A 74 -5.01 7.33 9.12
CA HIS A 74 -5.58 8.27 10.08
C HIS A 74 -5.48 7.77 11.53
N ARG A 75 -4.61 6.76 11.76
CA ARG A 75 -4.39 6.14 13.06
C ARG A 75 -3.03 6.53 13.62
N THR A 76 -2.90 6.49 14.93
CA THR A 76 -1.61 6.72 15.60
C THR A 76 -0.75 5.46 15.55
N VAL A 77 0.54 5.61 15.84
CA VAL A 77 1.45 4.47 15.94
C VAL A 77 0.99 3.55 17.08
N GLU A 78 0.60 4.11 18.21
CA GLU A 78 0.14 3.38 19.39
C GLU A 78 -1.11 2.53 19.10
N GLU A 79 -1.98 2.97 18.18
CA GLU A 79 -3.09 2.14 17.71
C GLU A 79 -2.57 0.99 16.81
N MET A 80 -1.66 1.31 15.88
CA MET A 80 -1.27 0.38 14.82
C MET A 80 -0.15 -0.60 15.19
N VAL A 81 0.54 -0.45 16.32
CA VAL A 81 1.53 -1.44 16.82
C VAL A 81 0.95 -2.83 17.07
N HIS A 82 -0.39 -2.92 17.13
CA HIS A 82 -1.11 -4.19 17.30
C HIS A 82 -1.57 -4.81 15.97
N GLN A 83 -1.23 -4.22 14.81
CA GLN A 83 -1.61 -4.78 13.52
C GLN A 83 -1.05 -6.18 13.33
N GLN A 84 -1.91 -7.10 12.92
CA GLN A 84 -1.54 -8.44 12.48
C GLN A 84 -2.35 -8.80 11.25
N ILE A 85 -1.84 -9.75 10.48
CA ILE A 85 -2.58 -10.47 9.44
C ILE A 85 -2.95 -11.83 10.03
N GLY A 86 -4.21 -12.27 9.93
CA GLY A 86 -4.68 -13.53 10.48
C GLY A 86 -4.41 -14.71 9.54
N ASP A 87 -4.96 -14.63 8.33
CA ASP A 87 -4.74 -15.60 7.26
C ASP A 87 -3.77 -15.03 6.21
N TYR A 88 -2.56 -15.59 6.20
CA TYR A 88 -1.52 -15.12 5.29
C TYR A 88 -1.83 -15.45 3.82
N ALA A 89 -2.41 -16.61 3.55
CA ALA A 89 -2.73 -17.01 2.19
C ALA A 89 -3.86 -16.14 1.62
N ALA A 90 -4.88 -15.84 2.44
CA ALA A 90 -5.93 -14.90 2.05
C ALA A 90 -5.37 -13.49 1.80
N PHE A 91 -4.43 -13.02 2.61
CA PHE A 91 -3.77 -11.74 2.37
C PHE A 91 -2.96 -11.73 1.06
N THR A 92 -2.19 -12.78 0.78
CA THR A 92 -1.43 -12.89 -0.47
C THR A 92 -2.35 -12.94 -1.70
N ASP A 93 -3.50 -13.62 -1.61
CA ASP A 93 -4.52 -13.61 -2.67
C ASP A 93 -5.09 -12.20 -2.87
N TYR A 94 -5.48 -11.52 -1.79
CA TYR A 94 -5.93 -10.13 -1.84
C TYR A 94 -4.90 -9.21 -2.51
N MET A 95 -3.63 -9.29 -2.09
CA MET A 95 -2.53 -8.52 -2.66
C MET A 95 -2.37 -8.78 -4.16
N SER A 96 -2.39 -10.05 -4.58
CA SER A 96 -2.30 -10.42 -5.99
C SER A 96 -3.45 -9.81 -6.80
N GLN A 97 -4.68 -9.86 -6.30
CA GLN A 97 -5.83 -9.28 -6.99
C GLN A 97 -5.75 -7.75 -7.10
N VAL A 98 -5.29 -7.05 -6.06
CA VAL A 98 -5.04 -5.60 -6.12
C VAL A 98 -3.99 -5.26 -7.17
N PHE A 99 -2.86 -5.97 -7.20
CA PHE A 99 -1.79 -5.73 -8.17
C PHE A 99 -2.25 -6.01 -9.60
N ASN A 100 -2.95 -7.12 -9.82
CA ASN A 100 -3.53 -7.46 -11.13
C ASN A 100 -4.52 -6.41 -11.61
N ARG A 101 -5.33 -5.82 -10.72
CA ARG A 101 -6.23 -4.71 -11.08
C ARG A 101 -5.47 -3.48 -11.54
N VAL A 102 -4.37 -3.13 -10.87
CA VAL A 102 -3.52 -2.00 -11.28
C VAL A 102 -2.86 -2.29 -12.63
N GLU A 103 -2.24 -3.45 -12.79
CA GLU A 103 -1.53 -3.80 -14.04
C GLU A 103 -2.48 -3.88 -15.24
N SER A 104 -3.65 -4.50 -15.06
CA SER A 104 -4.68 -4.59 -16.12
C SER A 104 -5.18 -3.20 -16.51
N TRP A 105 -5.44 -2.33 -15.53
CA TRP A 105 -5.87 -0.96 -15.80
C TRP A 105 -4.79 -0.14 -16.52
N LEU A 106 -3.51 -0.32 -16.18
CA LEU A 106 -2.40 0.37 -16.85
C LEU A 106 -2.27 0.00 -18.33
N VAL A 107 -2.66 -1.22 -18.73
CA VAL A 107 -2.68 -1.64 -20.15
C VAL A 107 -3.76 -0.89 -20.93
N GLU A 108 -4.89 -0.60 -20.29
CA GLU A 108 -6.04 0.09 -20.90
C GLU A 108 -5.93 1.62 -20.81
N LEU A 109 -5.00 2.15 -20.02
CA LEU A 109 -4.89 3.57 -19.71
C LEU A 109 -4.43 4.38 -20.94
N SER A 110 -5.26 5.34 -21.36
CA SER A 110 -4.89 6.27 -22.43
C SER A 110 -3.81 7.25 -21.95
N PRO A 111 -2.79 7.58 -22.77
CA PRO A 111 -1.84 8.63 -22.44
C PRO A 111 -2.50 9.99 -22.14
N ALA A 112 -3.64 10.28 -22.75
CA ALA A 112 -4.38 11.52 -22.51
C ALA A 112 -4.98 11.58 -21.10
N ASP A 113 -5.30 10.43 -20.49
CA ASP A 113 -5.87 10.38 -19.14
C ASP A 113 -4.82 10.69 -18.06
N LEU A 114 -3.52 10.57 -18.36
CA LEU A 114 -2.44 10.85 -17.42
C LEU A 114 -2.46 12.30 -16.91
N SER A 115 -2.92 13.24 -17.72
CA SER A 115 -3.00 14.66 -17.36
C SER A 115 -4.33 15.05 -16.69
N ARG A 116 -5.28 14.12 -16.55
CA ARG A 116 -6.55 14.40 -15.88
C ARG A 116 -6.29 14.78 -14.42
N VAL A 117 -6.80 15.94 -14.02
CA VAL A 117 -6.69 16.43 -12.65
C VAL A 117 -7.65 15.69 -11.73
N ILE A 118 -7.13 15.13 -10.64
CA ILE A 118 -7.88 14.46 -9.57
C ILE A 118 -8.23 15.48 -8.48
N PHE A 119 -7.24 16.28 -8.06
CA PHE A 119 -7.42 17.36 -7.10
C PHE A 119 -6.80 18.64 -7.64
N ALA A 120 -7.63 19.66 -7.88
CA ALA A 120 -7.15 20.98 -8.30
C ALA A 120 -6.62 21.80 -7.11
N LYS A 121 -5.73 22.76 -7.38
CA LYS A 121 -5.33 23.77 -6.39
C LYS A 121 -6.41 24.87 -6.25
N PRO A 122 -6.53 25.52 -5.08
CA PRO A 122 -5.86 25.19 -3.82
C PRO A 122 -6.40 23.89 -3.20
N TYR A 123 -5.52 23.12 -2.58
CA TYR A 123 -5.92 21.85 -1.98
C TYR A 123 -6.76 22.06 -0.71
N PRO A 124 -7.76 21.21 -0.45
CA PRO A 124 -8.44 21.20 0.84
C PRO A 124 -7.44 20.81 1.96
N PRO A 125 -7.68 21.22 3.22
CA PRO A 125 -6.73 21.01 4.33
C PRO A 125 -6.25 19.56 4.48
N GLN A 126 -7.13 18.58 4.22
CA GLN A 126 -6.84 17.15 4.33
C GLN A 126 -5.84 16.67 3.28
N ILE A 127 -5.76 17.34 2.12
CA ILE A 127 -4.82 17.02 1.05
C ILE A 127 -3.55 17.87 1.19
N ALA A 128 -3.67 19.14 1.58
CA ALA A 128 -2.57 20.09 1.68
C ALA A 128 -1.42 19.62 2.60
N THR A 129 -1.71 18.78 3.61
CA THR A 129 -0.73 18.24 4.55
C THR A 129 -0.13 16.90 4.11
N THR A 130 -0.63 16.31 3.02
CA THR A 130 -0.16 14.99 2.54
C THR A 130 1.13 15.12 1.73
N PHE A 131 1.86 14.00 1.63
CA PHE A 131 3.01 13.92 0.74
C PHE A 131 2.64 14.22 -0.72
N SER A 132 1.45 13.81 -1.19
CA SER A 132 1.00 14.08 -2.57
C SER A 132 0.77 15.56 -2.89
N ALA A 133 0.54 16.42 -1.88
CA ALA A 133 0.51 17.86 -2.13
C ALA A 133 1.87 18.42 -2.55
N ARG A 134 2.97 17.74 -2.21
CA ARG A 134 4.33 18.09 -2.65
C ARG A 134 4.63 17.64 -4.08
N VAL A 135 3.94 16.60 -4.55
CA VAL A 135 4.14 16.02 -5.89
C VAL A 135 3.30 16.77 -6.93
N GLY A 136 2.06 17.16 -6.59
CA GLY A 136 1.18 17.82 -7.55
C GLY A 136 1.72 19.17 -8.05
N GLY A 137 1.75 19.33 -9.38
CA GLY A 137 2.23 20.52 -10.08
C GLY A 137 1.30 21.73 -9.97
N ASP A 138 1.44 22.68 -10.89
CA ASP A 138 0.73 23.98 -10.84
C ASP A 138 -0.80 23.84 -10.89
N VAL A 139 -1.29 22.89 -11.69
CA VAL A 139 -2.74 22.65 -11.87
C VAL A 139 -3.36 21.80 -10.77
N GLY A 140 -2.56 21.06 -10.01
CA GLY A 140 -3.05 20.10 -9.01
C GLY A 140 -2.36 18.74 -9.08
N ILE A 141 -2.99 17.74 -8.48
CA ILE A 141 -2.60 16.32 -8.54
C ILE A 141 -3.31 15.70 -9.74
N THR A 142 -2.54 15.19 -10.69
CA THR A 142 -3.02 14.46 -11.88
C THR A 142 -3.07 12.95 -11.66
N VAL A 143 -3.58 12.20 -12.64
CA VAL A 143 -3.51 10.73 -12.65
C VAL A 143 -2.06 10.25 -12.67
N LEU A 144 -1.18 10.90 -13.43
CA LEU A 144 0.25 10.59 -13.43
C LEU A 144 0.86 10.78 -12.03
N ASP A 145 0.57 11.91 -11.38
CA ASP A 145 1.07 12.19 -10.03
C ASP A 145 0.53 11.17 -9.02
N GLY A 146 -0.73 10.73 -9.16
CA GLY A 146 -1.32 9.70 -8.30
C GLY A 146 -0.70 8.31 -8.52
N LEU A 147 -0.44 7.92 -9.78
CA LEU A 147 0.29 6.69 -10.10
C LEU A 147 1.69 6.71 -9.47
N GLU A 148 2.41 7.81 -9.65
CA GLU A 148 3.76 7.96 -9.11
C GLU A 148 3.74 8.00 -7.57
N CYS A 149 2.94 8.88 -6.97
CA CYS A 149 2.97 9.16 -5.55
C CYS A 149 2.25 8.10 -4.70
N TRP A 150 1.01 7.75 -5.07
CA TRP A 150 0.14 6.93 -4.21
C TRP A 150 0.39 5.45 -4.38
N ILE A 151 0.85 5.03 -5.57
CA ILE A 151 1.19 3.63 -5.85
C ILE A 151 2.71 3.44 -5.79
N TYR A 152 3.48 4.00 -6.74
CA TYR A 152 4.89 3.64 -6.89
C TYR A 152 5.77 4.07 -5.71
N GLN A 153 5.85 5.36 -5.41
CA GLN A 153 6.71 5.90 -4.35
C GLN A 153 6.24 5.47 -2.96
N HIS A 154 4.93 5.28 -2.77
CA HIS A 154 4.41 4.76 -1.52
C HIS A 154 4.84 3.30 -1.30
N ALA A 155 4.69 2.47 -2.34
CA ALA A 155 5.10 1.08 -2.30
C ALA A 155 6.60 0.92 -2.11
N LEU A 156 7.40 1.77 -2.74
CA LEU A 156 8.85 1.74 -2.57
C LEU A 156 9.28 2.10 -1.13
N ARG A 157 8.64 3.11 -0.51
CA ARG A 157 8.94 3.49 0.88
C ARG A 157 8.63 2.37 1.87
N HIS A 158 7.46 1.74 1.75
CA HIS A 158 7.11 0.60 2.59
C HIS A 158 7.94 -0.65 2.26
N MET A 159 8.40 -0.81 1.03
CA MET A 159 9.34 -1.88 0.71
C MET A 159 10.66 -1.70 1.48
N GLY A 160 11.19 -0.48 1.56
CA GLY A 160 12.38 -0.20 2.38
C GLY A 160 12.18 -0.52 3.88
N GLU A 161 11.01 -0.22 4.43
CA GLU A 161 10.65 -0.62 5.80
C GLU A 161 10.64 -2.14 5.97
N ILE A 162 10.02 -2.85 5.02
CA ILE A 162 9.94 -4.33 5.02
C ILE A 162 11.34 -4.93 4.92
N GLU A 163 12.20 -4.45 4.03
CA GLU A 163 13.57 -4.94 3.89
C GLU A 163 14.41 -4.75 5.15
N TYR A 164 14.28 -3.60 5.80
CA TYR A 164 14.94 -3.37 7.07
C TYR A 164 14.41 -4.33 8.14
N ALA A 165 13.08 -4.41 8.30
CA ALA A 165 12.45 -5.23 9.32
C ALA A 165 12.69 -6.74 9.13
N ARG A 166 12.90 -7.21 7.90
CA ARG A 166 13.29 -8.60 7.60
C ARG A 166 14.56 -9.03 8.33
N HIS A 167 15.53 -8.12 8.53
CA HIS A 167 16.75 -8.42 9.28
C HIS A 167 16.48 -8.74 10.75
N LEU A 168 15.44 -8.13 11.33
CA LEU A 168 15.06 -8.32 12.74
C LEU A 168 14.46 -9.71 12.99
N VAL A 169 13.98 -10.38 11.93
CA VAL A 169 13.41 -11.74 11.99
C VAL A 169 14.33 -12.81 11.40
N GLY A 170 15.62 -12.49 11.24
CA GLY A 170 16.63 -13.44 10.77
C GLY A 170 16.65 -13.67 9.25
N LEU A 171 15.93 -12.85 8.48
CA LEU A 171 15.97 -12.85 7.02
C LEU A 171 16.94 -11.77 6.51
N ARG A 172 17.15 -11.70 5.19
CA ARG A 172 17.99 -10.69 4.54
C ARG A 172 17.12 -9.71 3.74
N GLY A 173 17.72 -8.56 3.38
CA GLY A 173 17.21 -7.69 2.32
C GLY A 173 16.97 -8.46 1.01
N MET A 174 16.13 -7.93 0.15
CA MET A 174 15.75 -8.56 -1.12
C MET A 174 16.39 -7.87 -2.32
N THR A 175 16.72 -6.60 -2.18
CA THR A 175 17.45 -5.76 -3.12
C THR A 175 18.92 -5.64 -2.68
N SER A 176 19.80 -5.47 -3.66
CA SER A 176 21.26 -5.58 -3.55
C SER A 176 21.91 -4.58 -2.60
#